data_AF-A0A2H3B5Y9-F1
#
_entry.id   AF-A0A2H3B5Y9-F1
#
_cell.length_a   1.000
_cell.length_b   1.000
_cell.length_c   1.000
_cell.angle_alpha   90.00
_cell.angle_beta   90.00
_cell.angle_gamma   90.00
#
_symmetry.space_group_name_H-M   'P 1'
#
loop_
_entity.id
_entity.type
_entity.pdbx_description
1 polymer ?
#
loop_
_entity_poly.entity_id
_entity_poly.type
_entity_poly.pdbx_seq_one_letter_code
_entity_poly.pdbx_strand_id
1 'polypeptide(L)'
;MATAEGTLLLPSLVNVHASPIDARKLQGGCSSRLRQEFRELEMLDDITGRLYDGSLPVSVTGETRYSLISSFQEYVGKEYTPVRMDARLMWSPSEPFEMVDANDLKWEKTLVSHTPTPVIRNITPMKAAEKRKGRASDTFDIKQNTVDKRTVISPVVTSALNMPVGCKWSNNSCVFDAVLFVIYNLWNSNVPLYNAAFTELHNQWLDMAASSFSR
;
A
#
# COMPACT_ATOMS: atom_id res chain seq x y z
N MET A 1 19.45 35.62 1.78
CA MET A 1 20.39 35.24 0.71
C MET A 1 20.24 33.74 0.52
N ALA A 2 19.60 33.32 -0.60
CA ALA A 2 19.43 31.96 -1.15
C ALA A 2 18.83 30.81 -0.28
N THR A 3 18.25 29.71 -0.78
CA THR A 3 17.14 29.40 -1.72
C THR A 3 16.77 27.92 -1.47
N ALA A 4 15.49 27.56 -1.64
CA ALA A 4 14.96 26.34 -2.26
C ALA A 4 15.43 24.91 -1.84
N GLU A 5 14.42 24.03 -1.74
CA GLU A 5 14.43 22.60 -2.10
C GLU A 5 15.28 21.60 -1.29
N GLY A 6 14.57 20.66 -0.67
CA GLY A 6 15.12 19.47 -0.02
C GLY A 6 15.31 19.64 1.49
N THR A 7 14.24 19.53 2.28
CA THR A 7 14.38 19.27 3.71
C THR A 7 14.88 17.85 3.90
N LEU A 8 16.18 17.64 3.68
CA LEU A 8 16.90 16.58 4.36
C LEU A 8 17.00 17.03 5.82
N LEU A 9 16.27 16.35 6.71
CA LEU A 9 16.53 16.42 8.14
C LEU A 9 17.89 15.79 8.41
N LEU A 10 18.97 16.51 8.11
CA LEU A 10 20.29 16.17 8.62
C LEU A 10 20.28 16.45 10.13
N PRO A 11 20.68 15.49 10.97
CA PRO A 11 20.84 15.74 12.40
C PRO A 11 21.82 16.90 12.63
N SER A 12 21.49 17.76 13.60
CA SER A 12 22.37 18.81 14.08
C SER A 12 23.73 18.21 14.49
N LEU A 13 24.82 18.70 13.88
CA LEU A 13 26.20 18.26 14.12
C LEU A 13 26.71 18.57 15.55
N VAL A 14 25.85 19.04 16.45
CA VAL A 14 26.22 19.45 17.81
C VAL A 14 25.95 18.33 18.83
N ASN A 15 25.22 17.26 18.47
CA ASN A 15 24.93 16.18 19.42
C ASN A 15 24.96 14.79 18.77
N VAL A 16 26.12 14.14 18.83
CA VAL A 16 26.39 12.80 18.27
C VAL A 16 25.55 11.69 18.94
N HIS A 17 24.84 11.99 20.04
CA HIS A 17 24.01 11.01 20.76
C HIS A 17 22.49 11.18 20.63
N ALA A 18 22.01 12.20 19.90
CA ALA A 18 20.57 12.37 19.68
C ALA A 18 20.21 12.04 18.23
N SER A 19 20.08 10.75 17.92
CA SER A 19 19.34 10.33 16.72
C SER A 19 17.91 10.87 16.83
N PRO A 20 17.40 11.67 15.86
CA PRO A 20 16.00 12.10 15.84
C PRO A 20 15.04 10.95 15.52
N ILE A 21 15.58 9.76 15.23
CA ILE A 21 14.83 8.57 14.90
C ILE A 21 14.88 7.64 16.12
N ASP A 22 13.70 7.43 16.74
CA ASP A 22 13.53 6.41 17.77
C ASP A 22 13.89 5.05 17.17
N ALA A 23 14.99 4.45 17.65
CA ALA A 23 15.50 3.17 17.16
C ALA A 23 14.43 2.06 17.24
N ARG A 24 13.45 2.15 18.15
CA ARG A 24 12.32 1.22 18.24
C ARG A 24 11.40 1.26 17.02
N LYS A 25 11.31 2.40 16.34
CA LYS A 25 10.57 2.55 15.08
C LYS A 25 11.33 1.97 13.89
N LEU A 26 12.67 1.91 13.97
CA LEU A 26 13.53 1.30 12.94
C LEU A 26 13.69 -0.22 13.12
N GLN A 27 13.65 -0.71 14.36
CA GLN A 27 13.78 -2.14 14.69
C GLN A 27 12.48 -2.94 14.55
N GLY A 28 11.47 -2.40 13.85
CA GLY A 28 10.29 -3.19 13.46
C GLY A 28 9.43 -3.65 14.63
N GLY A 29 9.31 -2.84 15.69
CA GLY A 29 8.31 -3.10 16.72
C GLY A 29 6.90 -2.98 16.13
N CYS A 30 6.10 -4.04 16.22
CA CYS A 30 4.69 -3.98 15.85
C CYS A 30 4.01 -2.90 16.71
N SER A 31 3.36 -1.92 16.07
CA SER A 31 2.65 -0.86 16.81
C SER A 31 1.53 -1.47 17.64
N SER A 32 1.14 -0.86 18.76
CA SER A 32 0.08 -1.40 19.63
C SER A 32 -1.21 -1.68 18.86
N ARG A 33 -1.60 -0.74 17.98
CA ARG A 33 -2.74 -0.92 17.06
C ARG A 33 -2.56 -2.12 16.13
N LEU A 34 -1.39 -2.25 15.49
CA LEU A 34 -1.15 -3.36 14.57
C LEU A 34 -1.11 -4.71 15.31
N ARG A 35 -0.56 -4.76 16.53
CA ARG A 35 -0.64 -5.96 17.38
C ARG A 35 -2.09 -6.33 17.69
N GLN A 36 -2.92 -5.34 17.99
CA GLN A 36 -4.34 -5.57 18.26
C GLN A 36 -5.06 -6.12 17.02
N GLU A 37 -4.80 -5.60 15.83
CA GLU A 37 -5.34 -6.15 14.58
C GLU A 37 -4.92 -7.63 14.39
N PHE A 38 -3.64 -7.96 14.64
CA PHE A 38 -3.19 -9.36 14.57
C PHE A 38 -3.87 -10.25 15.61
N ARG A 39 -4.05 -9.76 16.85
CA ARG A 39 -4.77 -10.51 17.89
C ARG A 39 -6.21 -10.79 17.47
N GLU A 40 -6.86 -9.82 16.86
CA GLU A 40 -8.23 -9.96 16.35
C GLU A 40 -8.31 -10.95 15.19
N LEU A 41 -7.32 -10.96 14.29
CA LEU A 41 -7.23 -11.96 13.22
C LEU A 41 -7.03 -13.38 13.74
N GLU A 42 -6.16 -13.58 14.73
CA GLU A 42 -5.94 -14.89 15.37
C GLU A 42 -7.23 -15.40 16.06
N MET A 43 -7.99 -14.50 16.69
CA MET A 43 -9.30 -14.84 17.26
C MET A 43 -10.31 -15.24 16.18
N LEU A 44 -10.36 -14.51 15.06
CA LEU A 44 -11.24 -14.86 13.95
C LEU A 44 -10.85 -16.19 13.30
N ASP A 45 -9.57 -16.51 13.20
CA ASP A 45 -9.09 -17.79 12.68
C ASP A 45 -9.56 -18.95 13.58
N ASP A 46 -9.41 -18.82 14.90
CA ASP A 46 -9.88 -19.82 15.86
C ASP A 46 -11.41 -19.98 15.84
N ILE A 47 -12.17 -18.88 15.74
CA ILE A 47 -13.62 -18.92 15.57
C ILE A 47 -13.98 -19.65 14.27
N THR A 48 -13.28 -19.38 13.17
CA THR A 48 -13.53 -19.99 11.86
C THR A 48 -13.22 -21.49 11.90
N GLY A 49 -12.13 -21.90 12.53
CA GLY A 49 -11.81 -23.32 12.74
C GLY A 49 -12.89 -24.03 13.55
N ARG A 50 -13.33 -23.43 14.65
CA ARG A 50 -14.40 -24.00 15.49
C ARG A 50 -15.75 -24.08 14.79
N LEU A 51 -16.08 -23.10 13.95
CA LEU A 51 -17.26 -23.13 13.09
C LEU A 51 -17.20 -24.28 12.11
N TYR A 52 -16.05 -24.49 11.46
CA TYR A 52 -15.83 -25.59 10.53
C TYR A 52 -15.98 -26.95 11.23
N ASP A 53 -15.43 -27.09 12.43
CA ASP A 53 -15.52 -28.30 13.24
C ASP A 53 -16.91 -28.51 13.89
N GLY A 54 -17.84 -27.56 13.75
CA GLY A 54 -19.15 -27.60 14.40
C GLY A 54 -19.11 -27.52 15.92
N SER A 55 -18.00 -27.02 16.49
CA SER A 55 -17.74 -26.95 17.93
C SER A 55 -18.13 -25.60 18.56
N LEU A 56 -18.56 -24.64 17.75
CA LEU A 56 -19.01 -23.34 18.21
C LEU A 56 -20.52 -23.35 18.54
N PRO A 57 -20.94 -22.88 19.72
CA PRO A 57 -22.36 -22.80 20.06
C PRO A 57 -23.07 -21.74 19.21
N VAL A 58 -24.36 -21.99 18.93
CA VAL A 58 -25.22 -21.09 18.13
C VAL A 58 -25.41 -19.69 18.73
N SER A 59 -25.06 -19.50 20.00
CA SER A 59 -25.11 -18.20 20.67
C SER A 59 -24.00 -17.25 20.21
N VAL A 60 -22.89 -17.77 19.67
CA VAL A 60 -21.79 -16.95 19.17
C VAL A 60 -22.12 -16.49 17.76
N THR A 61 -22.47 -15.22 17.63
CA THR A 61 -22.89 -14.59 16.38
C THR A 61 -22.39 -13.14 16.31
N GLY A 62 -22.32 -12.57 15.11
CA GLY A 62 -21.97 -11.17 14.91
C GLY A 62 -21.92 -10.80 13.43
N GLU A 63 -22.42 -9.60 13.11
CA GLU A 63 -22.39 -9.04 11.74
C GLU A 63 -21.06 -8.34 11.43
N THR A 64 -20.35 -7.94 12.48
CA THR A 64 -19.06 -7.24 12.41
C THR A 64 -17.99 -8.05 13.12
N ARG A 65 -16.73 -7.81 12.75
CA ARG A 65 -15.57 -8.36 13.47
C ARG A 65 -15.70 -8.17 14.99
N TYR A 66 -16.04 -6.96 15.43
CA TYR A 66 -16.18 -6.62 16.85
C TYR A 66 -17.29 -7.40 17.54
N SER A 67 -18.50 -7.43 16.96
CA SER A 67 -19.63 -8.14 17.56
C SER A 67 -19.40 -9.65 17.65
N LEU A 68 -18.77 -10.24 16.61
CA LEU A 68 -18.46 -11.67 16.59
C LEU A 68 -17.38 -12.04 17.61
N ILE A 69 -16.28 -11.28 17.68
CA ILE A 69 -15.23 -11.53 18.67
C ILE A 69 -15.78 -11.31 20.08
N SER A 70 -16.61 -10.28 20.29
CA SER A 70 -17.21 -9.99 21.60
C SER A 70 -18.11 -11.14 22.08
N SER A 71 -19.03 -11.62 21.23
CA SER A 71 -19.92 -12.73 21.59
C SER A 71 -19.15 -14.04 21.82
N PHE A 72 -18.06 -14.25 21.06
CA PHE A 72 -17.17 -15.38 21.31
C PHE A 72 -16.47 -15.25 22.67
N GLN A 73 -15.91 -14.08 23.00
CA GLN A 73 -15.25 -13.83 24.28
C GLN A 73 -16.20 -13.94 25.48
N GLU A 74 -17.49 -13.63 25.32
CA GLU A 74 -18.51 -13.89 26.35
C GLU A 74 -18.70 -15.38 26.61
N TYR A 75 -18.57 -16.21 25.57
CA TYR A 75 -18.67 -17.65 25.66
C TYR A 75 -17.40 -18.31 26.25
N VAL A 76 -16.21 -17.97 25.74
CA VAL A 76 -14.94 -18.62 26.17
C VAL A 76 -14.26 -17.93 27.35
N GLY A 77 -14.64 -16.68 27.66
CA GLY A 77 -14.01 -15.84 28.66
C GLY A 77 -12.95 -14.89 28.08
N LYS A 78 -12.77 -13.72 28.70
CA LYS A 78 -11.83 -12.67 28.25
C LYS A 78 -10.36 -13.05 28.39
N GLU A 79 -10.04 -14.03 29.23
CA GLU A 79 -8.68 -14.54 29.44
C GLU A 79 -8.32 -15.66 28.46
N TYR A 80 -9.30 -16.21 27.74
CA TYR A 80 -9.05 -17.24 26.73
C TYR A 80 -8.04 -16.73 25.71
N THR A 81 -7.08 -17.57 25.30
CA THR A 81 -6.14 -17.26 24.22
C THR A 81 -6.09 -18.49 23.29
N PRO A 82 -6.15 -18.31 21.95
CA PRO A 82 -6.06 -19.43 21.01
C PRO A 82 -4.79 -20.28 21.21
N VAL A 83 -4.91 -21.60 21.06
CA VAL A 83 -3.83 -22.57 21.33
C VAL A 83 -2.60 -22.34 20.45
N ARG A 84 -2.81 -21.88 19.21
CA ARG A 84 -1.75 -21.66 18.21
C ARG A 84 -1.20 -20.22 18.21
N MET A 85 -1.61 -19.40 19.18
CA MET A 85 -1.25 -17.99 19.21
C MET A 85 0.24 -17.78 19.43
N ASP A 86 0.84 -16.86 18.67
CA ASP A 86 2.23 -16.45 18.88
C ASP A 86 2.40 -15.79 20.26
N ALA A 87 3.47 -16.15 20.96
CA ALA A 87 3.77 -15.64 22.31
C ALA A 87 3.86 -14.11 22.38
N ARG A 88 4.23 -13.44 21.28
CA ARG A 88 4.30 -11.97 21.19
C ARG A 88 2.93 -11.31 21.02
N LEU A 89 1.92 -12.07 20.65
CA LEU A 89 0.55 -11.60 20.48
C LEU A 89 -0.32 -11.95 21.69
N MET A 90 0.09 -12.88 22.55
CA MET A 90 -0.63 -13.20 23.78
C MET A 90 -0.94 -11.94 24.60
N TRP A 91 -2.14 -11.89 25.19
CA TRP A 91 -2.51 -10.85 26.15
C TRP A 91 -2.30 -11.32 27.58
N SER A 92 -2.18 -10.34 28.47
CA SER A 92 -1.97 -10.54 29.90
C SER A 92 -2.70 -9.45 30.67
N PRO A 93 -2.82 -9.56 32.01
CA PRO A 93 -3.38 -8.47 32.82
C PRO A 93 -2.65 -7.13 32.63
N SER A 94 -1.37 -7.14 32.26
CA SER A 94 -0.58 -5.94 31.96
C SER A 94 -0.73 -5.42 30.52
N GLU A 95 -1.17 -6.24 29.58
CA GLU A 95 -1.38 -5.87 28.17
C GLU A 95 -2.64 -6.58 27.66
N PRO A 96 -3.84 -6.10 28.07
CA PRO A 96 -5.11 -6.77 27.80
C PRO A 96 -5.46 -6.74 26.30
N PHE A 97 -6.40 -7.61 25.92
CA PHE A 97 -7.03 -7.57 24.59
C PHE A 97 -8.14 -6.51 24.59
N GLU A 98 -7.80 -5.31 24.12
CA GLU A 98 -8.73 -4.18 24.06
C GLU A 98 -9.17 -3.93 22.61
N MET A 99 -10.41 -4.31 22.31
CA MET A 99 -11.05 -3.96 21.06
C MET A 99 -11.50 -2.50 21.10
N VAL A 100 -10.94 -1.68 20.22
CA VAL A 100 -11.39 -0.29 20.02
C VAL A 100 -12.36 -0.28 18.85
N ASP A 101 -13.65 -0.07 19.10
CA ASP A 101 -14.63 0.06 18.02
C ASP A 101 -14.30 1.26 17.12
N ALA A 102 -14.18 1.01 15.81
CA ALA A 102 -13.95 2.07 14.83
C ALA A 102 -15.16 3.00 14.66
N ASN A 103 -16.33 2.65 15.20
CA ASN A 103 -17.54 3.48 15.17
C ASN A 103 -17.43 4.78 15.98
N ASP A 104 -16.47 4.89 16.90
CA ASP A 104 -16.22 6.13 17.66
C ASP A 104 -15.51 7.21 16.83
N LEU A 105 -15.10 6.90 15.59
CA LEU A 105 -14.66 7.90 14.63
C LEU A 105 -15.88 8.64 14.09
N LYS A 106 -16.42 9.55 14.90
CA LYS A 106 -17.27 10.63 14.41
C LYS A 106 -16.42 11.40 13.39
N TRP A 107 -16.68 11.17 12.10
CA TRP A 107 -16.03 11.89 11.01
C TRP A 107 -16.39 13.37 11.13
N GLU A 108 -15.64 14.09 11.96
CA GLU A 108 -15.80 15.52 12.11
C GLU A 108 -15.18 16.14 10.86
N LYS A 109 -16.04 16.43 9.88
CA LYS A 109 -15.67 17.20 8.69
C LYS A 109 -15.35 18.61 9.13
N THR A 110 -14.16 18.81 9.69
CA THR A 110 -13.57 20.13 9.79
C THR A 110 -13.23 20.52 8.36
N LEU A 111 -14.09 21.34 7.77
CA LEU A 111 -13.74 22.06 6.55
C LEU A 111 -12.48 22.84 6.90
N VAL A 112 -11.34 22.43 6.35
CA VAL A 112 -10.11 23.20 6.43
C VAL A 112 -10.36 24.46 5.63
N SER A 113 -10.82 25.50 6.32
CA SER A 113 -10.91 26.83 5.78
C SER A 113 -9.48 27.29 5.55
N HIS A 114 -9.03 27.23 4.30
CA HIS A 114 -7.83 27.92 3.87
C HIS A 114 -8.13 29.43 3.89
N THR A 115 -8.25 30.04 5.06
CA THR A 115 -8.08 31.49 5.17
C THR A 115 -6.57 31.74 5.12
N PRO A 116 -6.05 32.35 4.04
CA PRO A 116 -4.65 32.74 4.01
C PRO A 116 -4.44 33.76 5.13
N THR A 117 -3.72 33.36 6.17
CA THR A 117 -3.18 34.30 7.16
C THR A 117 -2.21 35.21 6.41
N PRO A 118 -2.33 36.55 6.51
CA PRO A 118 -1.42 37.46 5.84
C PRO A 118 -0.11 37.49 6.64
N VAL A 119 0.66 36.41 6.57
CA VAL A 119 2.07 36.47 6.92
C VAL A 119 2.74 37.16 5.75
N ILE A 120 3.15 38.41 5.96
CA ILE A 120 3.98 39.16 5.01
C ILE A 120 5.30 38.40 4.89
N ARG A 121 5.33 37.44 3.97
CA ARG A 121 6.55 36.88 3.40
C ARG A 121 6.69 37.57 2.05
N ASN A 122 7.84 38.15 1.78
CA ASN A 122 8.20 38.64 0.46
C ASN A 122 8.30 37.43 -0.48
N ILE A 123 7.14 36.97 -0.96
CA ILE A 123 6.99 35.93 -1.96
C ILE A 123 7.30 36.61 -3.29
N THR A 124 8.42 36.25 -3.89
CA THR A 124 8.64 36.53 -5.31
C THR A 124 7.50 35.86 -6.06
N PRO A 125 6.71 36.58 -6.88
CA PRO A 125 5.57 35.97 -7.54
C PRO A 125 6.07 34.84 -8.43
N MET A 126 5.55 33.62 -8.23
CA MET A 126 5.64 32.58 -9.24
C MET A 126 5.12 33.18 -10.55
N LYS A 127 5.89 33.04 -11.64
CA LYS A 127 5.38 33.37 -12.97
C LYS A 127 4.05 32.65 -13.14
N ALA A 128 3.02 33.39 -13.53
CA ALA A 128 1.72 32.84 -13.81
C ALA A 128 1.88 31.65 -14.76
N ALA A 129 1.23 30.53 -14.43
CA ALA A 129 1.14 29.41 -15.35
C ALA A 129 0.50 29.95 -16.64
N GLU A 130 1.31 30.03 -17.69
CA GLU A 130 0.86 30.39 -19.02
C GLU A 130 -0.27 29.41 -19.36
N LYS A 131 -1.46 29.95 -19.67
CA LYS A 131 -2.65 29.15 -19.97
C LYS A 131 -2.30 28.21 -21.11
N ARG A 132 -1.98 26.95 -20.80
CA ARG A 132 -1.97 25.89 -21.80
C ARG A 132 -3.40 25.78 -22.30
N LYS A 133 -3.59 26.23 -23.53
CA LYS A 133 -4.79 26.01 -24.33
C LYS A 133 -5.18 24.56 -24.16
N GLY A 134 -6.37 24.31 -23.60
CA GLY A 134 -6.89 22.97 -23.37
C GLY A 134 -6.76 22.17 -24.65
N ARG A 135 -5.98 21.10 -24.60
CA ARG A 135 -5.98 20.11 -25.66
C ARG A 135 -7.05 19.11 -25.27
N ALA A 136 -8.08 19.05 -26.12
CA ALA A 136 -9.15 18.08 -26.05
C ALA A 136 -8.58 16.66 -25.91
N SER A 137 -9.39 15.75 -25.35
CA SER A 137 -9.13 14.32 -25.40
C SER A 137 -8.79 13.89 -26.83
N ASP A 138 -7.51 13.70 -27.10
CA ASP A 138 -7.06 12.96 -28.26
C ASP A 138 -7.03 11.49 -27.81
N THR A 139 -8.17 10.83 -28.06
CA THR A 139 -8.31 9.39 -28.23
C THR A 139 -7.12 8.86 -29.03
N PHE A 140 -6.46 7.81 -28.54
CA PHE A 140 -5.50 6.95 -29.26
C PHE A 140 -4.78 7.61 -30.44
N ASP A 141 -3.64 8.28 -30.19
CA ASP A 141 -2.75 8.66 -31.28
C ASP A 141 -1.34 8.08 -31.09
N ILE A 142 -1.05 7.12 -31.97
CA ILE A 142 0.23 6.47 -32.22
C ILE A 142 1.17 7.52 -32.81
N LYS A 143 1.92 8.25 -31.98
CA LYS A 143 3.15 8.95 -32.41
C LYS A 143 4.22 8.86 -31.33
N GLN A 144 4.91 7.73 -31.35
CA GLN A 144 6.16 7.49 -30.66
C GLN A 144 7.30 8.12 -31.49
N ASN A 145 7.85 9.25 -31.06
CA ASN A 145 9.26 9.61 -31.23
C ASN A 145 9.53 11.04 -30.74
N THR A 146 10.12 11.17 -29.55
CA THR A 146 11.23 12.09 -29.30
C THR A 146 12.05 11.54 -28.14
N VAL A 147 13.32 11.28 -28.43
CA VAL A 147 14.34 10.75 -27.53
C VAL A 147 14.63 11.77 -26.42
N ASP A 148 14.27 11.46 -25.17
CA ASP A 148 14.81 12.17 -24.00
C ASP A 148 16.11 11.50 -23.56
N LYS A 149 17.23 12.15 -23.91
CA LYS A 149 18.57 11.77 -23.44
C LYS A 149 18.75 12.23 -22.00
N ARG A 150 18.70 11.30 -21.04
CA ARG A 150 19.42 11.45 -19.78
C ARG A 150 19.90 10.11 -19.27
N THR A 151 20.91 9.56 -19.94
CA THR A 151 21.66 8.39 -19.48
C THR A 151 22.90 8.89 -18.74
N VAL A 152 22.95 8.72 -17.43
CA VAL A 152 24.21 8.70 -16.68
C VAL A 152 24.72 7.26 -16.75
N ILE A 153 25.68 7.03 -17.64
CA ILE A 153 26.32 5.72 -17.83
C ILE A 153 27.43 5.59 -16.78
N SER A 154 27.28 4.66 -15.85
CA SER A 154 28.43 4.00 -15.20
C SER A 154 28.70 2.70 -15.96
N PRO A 155 29.94 2.40 -16.37
CA PRO A 155 30.23 1.20 -17.13
C PRO A 155 30.43 0.04 -16.15
N VAL A 156 29.36 -0.64 -15.78
CA VAL A 156 29.46 -2.00 -15.26
C VAL A 156 28.95 -2.93 -16.36
N VAL A 157 29.87 -3.71 -16.90
CA VAL A 157 29.62 -4.76 -17.88
C VAL A 157 28.87 -5.88 -17.17
N THR A 158 27.56 -5.74 -17.05
CA THR A 158 26.65 -6.85 -16.80
C THR A 158 25.94 -7.14 -18.11
N SER A 159 26.18 -8.33 -18.64
CA SER A 159 25.43 -8.99 -19.70
C SER A 159 23.99 -8.48 -19.74
N ALA A 160 23.64 -7.79 -20.84
CA ALA A 160 22.32 -7.25 -21.08
C ALA A 160 21.29 -8.38 -21.08
N LEU A 161 20.79 -8.74 -19.90
CA LEU A 161 19.49 -9.36 -19.78
C LEU A 161 18.51 -8.35 -20.38
N ASN A 162 17.71 -8.80 -21.35
CA ASN A 162 16.60 -8.04 -21.93
C ASN A 162 15.59 -7.70 -20.83
N MET A 163 15.92 -6.74 -19.98
CA MET A 163 15.07 -6.32 -18.88
C MET A 163 14.15 -5.22 -19.43
N PRO A 164 12.82 -5.43 -19.40
CA PRO A 164 11.91 -4.42 -19.91
C PRO A 164 12.08 -3.13 -19.10
N VAL A 165 12.18 -2.01 -19.83
CA VAL A 165 12.10 -0.67 -19.26
C VAL A 165 10.65 -0.52 -18.81
N GLY A 166 10.40 -0.63 -17.51
CA GLY A 166 9.04 -0.72 -16.94
C GLY A 166 8.06 0.39 -17.37
N CYS A 167 6.81 0.26 -16.97
CA CYS A 167 5.74 1.17 -17.38
C CYS A 167 5.99 2.62 -16.91
N LYS A 168 5.71 3.58 -17.79
CA LYS A 168 5.74 5.01 -17.44
C LYS A 168 4.50 5.33 -16.61
N TRP A 169 4.71 5.69 -15.34
CA TRP A 169 3.61 6.07 -14.45
C TRP A 169 2.82 7.26 -15.00
N SER A 170 1.51 7.11 -15.11
CA SER A 170 0.59 8.19 -15.50
C SER A 170 -0.79 8.01 -14.85
N ASN A 171 -1.49 9.09 -14.49
CA ASN A 171 -2.88 9.05 -14.01
C ASN A 171 -3.20 7.95 -12.97
N ASN A 172 -2.37 7.79 -11.93
CA ASN A 172 -2.51 6.72 -10.93
C ASN A 172 -2.47 5.29 -11.53
N SER A 173 -1.74 5.08 -12.63
CA SER A 173 -1.61 3.79 -13.32
C SER A 173 -0.90 2.71 -12.50
N CYS A 174 -0.34 3.02 -11.32
CA CYS A 174 0.52 2.13 -10.57
C CYS A 174 -0.10 0.75 -10.27
N VAL A 175 -1.41 0.69 -10.03
CA VAL A 175 -2.12 -0.59 -9.84
C VAL A 175 -2.15 -1.41 -11.13
N PHE A 176 -2.40 -0.77 -12.27
CA PHE A 176 -2.42 -1.42 -13.58
C PHE A 176 -1.03 -1.82 -14.05
N ASP A 177 -0.03 -0.97 -13.82
CA ASP A 177 1.38 -1.23 -14.15
C ASP A 177 1.89 -2.48 -13.40
N ALA A 178 1.52 -2.62 -12.12
CA ALA A 178 1.85 -3.80 -11.32
C ALA A 178 1.20 -5.08 -11.87
N VAL A 179 -0.09 -5.01 -12.24
CA VAL A 179 -0.81 -6.15 -12.84
C VAL A 179 -0.20 -6.56 -14.18
N LEU A 180 0.09 -5.58 -15.06
CA LEU A 180 0.72 -5.84 -16.36
C LEU A 180 2.09 -6.48 -16.20
N PHE A 181 2.86 -6.08 -15.18
CA PHE A 181 4.16 -6.67 -14.90
C PHE A 181 4.04 -8.16 -14.49
N VAL A 182 3.07 -8.51 -13.64
CA VAL A 182 2.81 -9.91 -13.27
C VAL A 182 2.42 -10.73 -14.50
N ILE A 183 1.48 -10.22 -15.30
CA ILE A 183 1.01 -10.91 -16.52
C ILE A 183 2.16 -11.10 -17.52
N TYR A 184 3.02 -10.09 -17.69
CA TYR A 184 4.19 -10.19 -18.56
C TYR A 184 5.15 -11.28 -18.11
N ASN A 185 5.49 -11.34 -16.81
CA ASN A 185 6.40 -12.36 -16.29
C ASN A 185 5.81 -13.77 -16.42
N LEU A 186 4.51 -13.91 -16.20
CA LEU A 186 3.79 -15.16 -16.44
C LEU A 186 3.91 -15.57 -17.91
N TRP A 187 3.54 -14.67 -18.83
CA TRP A 187 3.61 -14.90 -20.28
C TRP A 187 5.03 -15.26 -20.74
N ASN A 188 6.04 -14.51 -20.29
CA ASN A 188 7.44 -14.70 -20.66
C ASN A 188 8.03 -16.02 -20.14
N SER A 189 7.45 -16.61 -19.09
CA SER A 189 7.91 -17.91 -18.56
C SER A 189 7.63 -19.07 -19.53
N ASN A 190 6.56 -19.00 -20.33
CA ASN A 190 6.23 -19.98 -21.35
C ASN A 190 5.28 -19.39 -22.41
N VAL A 191 5.86 -18.67 -23.37
CA VAL A 191 5.11 -17.91 -24.38
C VAL A 191 4.10 -18.76 -25.17
N PRO A 192 4.43 -19.96 -25.69
CA PRO A 192 3.47 -20.78 -26.42
C PRO A 192 2.26 -21.20 -25.58
N LEU A 193 2.49 -21.62 -24.33
CA LEU A 193 1.44 -22.03 -23.40
C LEU A 193 0.48 -20.87 -23.09
N TYR A 194 1.03 -19.72 -22.72
CA TYR A 194 0.23 -18.60 -22.26
C TYR A 194 -0.46 -17.84 -23.40
N ASN A 195 0.09 -17.85 -24.62
CA ASN A 195 -0.64 -17.38 -25.79
C ASN A 195 -1.91 -18.21 -26.03
N ALA A 196 -1.80 -19.56 -26.00
CA ALA A 196 -2.96 -20.42 -26.17
C ALA A 196 -4.00 -20.21 -25.06
N ALA A 197 -3.55 -20.13 -23.80
CA ALA A 197 -4.42 -19.89 -22.66
C ALA A 197 -5.12 -18.53 -22.72
N PHE A 198 -4.43 -17.47 -23.15
CA PHE A 198 -5.04 -16.13 -23.26
C PHE A 198 -6.10 -16.07 -24.36
N THR A 199 -5.86 -16.74 -25.50
CA THR A 199 -6.85 -16.83 -26.58
C THR A 199 -8.09 -17.62 -26.16
N GLU A 200 -7.93 -18.67 -25.35
CA GLU A 200 -9.05 -19.47 -24.81
C GLU A 200 -9.96 -18.64 -23.88
N LEU A 201 -9.39 -17.66 -23.16
CA LEU A 201 -10.17 -16.77 -22.29
C LEU A 201 -11.06 -15.79 -23.07
N HIS A 202 -10.95 -15.73 -24.40
CA HIS A 202 -11.72 -14.84 -25.28
C HIS A 202 -11.71 -13.38 -24.81
N ASN A 203 -10.56 -12.91 -24.32
CA ASN A 203 -10.42 -11.57 -23.75
C ASN A 203 -9.53 -10.70 -24.66
N GLN A 204 -10.17 -9.79 -25.38
CA GLN A 204 -9.53 -8.83 -26.28
C GLN A 204 -8.38 -8.03 -25.66
N TRP A 205 -8.42 -7.76 -24.34
CA TRP A 205 -7.38 -7.00 -23.65
C TRP A 205 -6.14 -7.85 -23.37
N LEU A 206 -6.31 -9.15 -23.08
CA LEU A 206 -5.20 -10.08 -22.92
C LEU A 206 -4.53 -10.40 -24.25
N ASP A 207 -5.31 -10.51 -25.32
CA ASP A 207 -4.78 -10.67 -26.69
C ASP A 207 -3.96 -9.43 -27.10
N MET A 208 -4.48 -8.23 -26.80
CA MET A 208 -3.76 -6.97 -27.02
C MET A 208 -2.47 -6.91 -26.19
N ALA A 209 -2.52 -7.29 -24.91
CA ALA A 209 -1.35 -7.32 -24.04
C ALA A 209 -0.28 -8.31 -24.56
N ALA A 210 -0.65 -9.56 -24.89
CA ALA A 210 0.28 -10.56 -25.41
C ALA A 210 0.95 -10.12 -26.73
N SER A 211 0.18 -9.53 -27.65
CA SER A 211 0.75 -8.97 -28.88
C SER A 211 1.75 -7.84 -28.59
N SER A 212 1.50 -7.02 -27.56
CA SER A 212 2.41 -5.95 -27.14
C SER A 212 3.68 -6.44 -26.45
N PHE A 213 3.63 -7.59 -25.75
CA PHE A 213 4.79 -8.18 -25.06
C PHE A 213 5.81 -8.81 -26.01
N SER A 214 5.38 -9.20 -27.21
CA SER A 214 6.22 -9.82 -28.23
C SER A 214 7.08 -8.85 -29.05
N ARG A 215 7.00 -7.55 -28.78
CA ARG A 215 7.76 -6.48 -29.45
C ARG A 215 9.05 -6.14 -28.71
#